data_AF-A0A6S6SSV7-F1
#
_entry.id   AF-A0A6S6SSV7-F1
#
_cell.length_a   1.000
_cell.length_b   1.000
_cell.length_c   1.000
_cell.angle_alpha   90.00
_cell.angle_beta   90.00
_cell.angle_gamma   90.00
#
_symmetry.space_group_name_H-M   'P 1'
#
loop_
_entity.id
_entity.type
_entity.pdbx_description
1 polymer ?
#
loop_
_entity_poly.entity_id
_entity_poly.type
_entity_poly.pdbx_seq_one_letter_code
_entity_poly.pdbx_strand_id
1 'polypeptide(L)'
;MKKYDDKKNVEGVYIIFAVFQMVLLAVMYTIVYAAYRATELSVEKYELNAVTAFAPSVIVFLAIPFVLFRTRKMFRAGRMMEAILWMMALLSIFLVGLLMHVSNISQI
;
A
#
# COMPACT_ATOMS: atom_id res chain seq x y z
N MET A 1 27.56 -18.16 -25.52
CA MET A 1 26.81 -17.35 -24.53
C MET A 1 26.75 -18.16 -23.25
N LYS A 2 27.38 -17.69 -22.15
CA LYS A 2 27.46 -18.47 -20.90
C LYS A 2 26.04 -18.69 -20.36
N LYS A 3 25.70 -19.94 -20.06
CA LYS A 3 24.46 -20.34 -19.41
C LYS A 3 24.41 -19.60 -18.06
N TYR A 4 23.58 -18.57 -17.96
CA TYR A 4 23.38 -17.83 -16.73
C TYR A 4 22.91 -18.82 -15.65
N ASP A 5 23.41 -18.67 -14.43
CA ASP A 5 22.96 -19.47 -13.29
C ASP A 5 21.59 -18.94 -12.86
N ASP A 6 20.53 -19.47 -13.50
CA ASP A 6 19.15 -18.98 -13.38
C ASP A 6 18.68 -18.86 -11.92
N LYS A 7 19.22 -19.68 -11.01
CA LYS A 7 18.90 -19.64 -9.58
C LYS A 7 19.38 -18.35 -8.91
N LYS A 8 20.63 -17.95 -9.17
CA LYS A 8 21.21 -16.70 -8.61
C LYS A 8 20.51 -15.47 -9.16
N ASN A 9 20.09 -15.52 -10.42
CA ASN A 9 19.36 -14.42 -11.04
C ASN A 9 17.98 -14.22 -10.40
N VAL A 10 17.22 -15.30 -10.19
CA VAL A 10 15.89 -15.24 -9.55
C VAL A 10 15.96 -14.70 -8.11
N GLU A 11 16.97 -15.11 -7.35
CA GLU A 11 17.19 -14.62 -5.98
C GLU A 11 17.56 -13.14 -5.95
N GLY A 12 18.43 -12.68 -6.86
CA GLY A 12 18.77 -11.26 -7.01
C GLY A 12 17.55 -10.39 -7.32
N VAL A 13 16.70 -10.82 -8.27
CA VAL A 13 15.47 -10.09 -8.61
C VAL A 13 14.49 -10.08 -7.41
N TYR A 14 14.41 -11.16 -6.65
CA TYR A 14 13.58 -11.21 -5.44
C TYR A 14 14.02 -10.21 -4.37
N ILE A 15 15.33 -10.05 -4.15
CA ILE A 15 15.86 -9.06 -3.20
C ILE A 15 15.48 -7.65 -3.65
N ILE A 16 15.64 -7.32 -4.93
CA ILE A 16 15.24 -6.03 -5.49
C ILE A 16 13.74 -5.79 -5.27
N PHE A 17 12.90 -6.79 -5.55
CA PHE A 17 11.47 -6.71 -5.30
C PHE A 17 11.15 -6.48 -3.82
N ALA A 18 11.81 -7.17 -2.90
CA ALA A 18 11.61 -7.00 -1.46
C ALA A 18 12.02 -5.61 -0.97
N VAL A 19 13.14 -5.06 -1.46
CA VAL A 19 13.56 -3.68 -1.16
C VAL A 19 12.53 -2.68 -1.68
N PHE A 20 12.05 -2.87 -2.91
CA PHE A 20 11.00 -2.02 -3.48
C PHE A 20 9.70 -2.07 -2.64
N GLN A 21 9.32 -3.26 -2.15
CA GLN A 21 8.18 -3.41 -1.23
C GLN A 21 8.37 -2.63 0.08
N MET A 22 9.59 -2.59 0.63
CA MET A 22 9.89 -1.83 1.85
C MET A 22 9.77 -0.32 1.61
N VAL A 23 10.26 0.17 0.48
CA VAL A 23 10.10 1.58 0.08
C VAL A 23 8.62 1.94 -0.09
N LEU A 24 7.87 1.10 -0.81
CA LEU A 24 6.43 1.30 -0.99
C LEU A 24 5.68 1.28 0.33
N LEU A 25 6.02 0.38 1.26
CA LEU A 25 5.43 0.34 2.58
C LEU A 25 5.62 1.66 3.33
N ALA A 26 6.85 2.19 3.34
CA ALA A 26 7.17 3.45 4.00
C ALA A 26 6.39 4.63 3.38
N VAL A 27 6.33 4.70 2.05
CA VAL A 27 5.56 5.73 1.33
C VAL A 27 4.08 5.64 1.68
N MET A 28 3.49 4.45 1.58
CA MET A 28 2.07 4.26 1.85
C MET A 28 1.70 4.56 3.30
N TYR A 29 2.56 4.20 4.27
CA TYR A 29 2.32 4.54 5.68
C TYR A 29 2.46 6.03 5.96
N THR A 30 3.35 6.73 5.26
CA THR A 30 3.42 8.20 5.33
C THR A 30 2.11 8.83 4.86
N ILE A 31 1.54 8.33 3.76
CA ILE A 31 0.26 8.80 3.22
C ILE A 31 -0.91 8.49 4.16
N VAL A 32 -0.97 7.25 4.69
CA VAL A 32 -1.99 6.85 5.67
C VAL A 32 -1.92 7.74 6.92
N TYR A 33 -0.72 8.05 7.40
CA TYR A 33 -0.53 8.93 8.54
C TYR A 33 -1.00 10.36 8.25
N ALA A 34 -0.65 10.91 7.08
CA ALA A 34 -1.14 12.22 6.66
C ALA A 34 -2.68 12.26 6.55
N ALA A 35 -3.28 11.22 5.96
CA ALA A 35 -4.73 11.08 5.87
C ALA A 35 -5.39 10.96 7.25
N TYR A 36 -4.77 10.23 8.18
CA TYR A 36 -5.23 10.13 9.56
C TYR A 36 -5.23 11.49 10.26
N ARG A 37 -4.13 12.26 10.16
CA ARG A 37 -4.04 13.60 10.75
C ARG A 37 -5.03 14.58 10.13
N ALA A 38 -5.25 14.52 8.82
CA ALA A 38 -6.27 15.32 8.15
C ALA A 38 -7.69 14.97 8.65
N THR A 39 -7.96 13.69 8.83
CA THR A 39 -9.24 13.19 9.37
C THR A 39 -9.47 13.68 10.79
N GLU A 40 -8.45 13.65 11.65
CA GLU A 40 -8.52 14.13 13.03
C GLU A 40 -8.93 15.61 13.10
N LEU A 41 -8.32 16.45 12.27
CA LEU A 41 -8.67 17.87 12.16
C LEU A 41 -10.11 18.08 11.68
N SER A 42 -10.57 17.30 10.71
CA SER A 42 -11.96 17.35 10.23
C SER A 42 -12.97 16.87 11.27
N VAL A 43 -12.66 15.82 12.02
CA VAL A 43 -13.55 15.29 13.07
C VAL A 43 -13.75 16.33 14.17
N GLU A 44 -12.67 16.99 14.60
CA GLU A 44 -12.74 18.06 15.61
C GLU A 44 -13.52 19.27 15.09
N LYS A 45 -13.31 19.66 13.82
CA LYS A 45 -13.95 20.84 13.22
C LYS A 45 -15.44 20.67 12.92
N TYR A 46 -15.86 19.48 12.51
CA TYR A 46 -17.21 19.20 12.01
C TYR A 46 -18.02 18.25 12.89
N GLU A 47 -17.52 17.95 14.10
CA GLU A 47 -18.15 17.03 15.07
C GLU A 47 -18.55 15.69 14.45
N LEU A 48 -17.74 15.19 13.51
CA LEU A 48 -18.03 13.95 12.80
C LEU A 48 -17.91 12.75 13.75
N ASN A 49 -18.65 11.68 13.46
CA ASN A 49 -18.47 10.43 14.18
C ASN A 49 -17.06 9.88 13.92
N ALA A 50 -16.22 9.90 14.95
CA ALA A 50 -14.83 9.47 14.86
C ALA A 50 -14.67 8.05 14.31
N VAL A 51 -15.57 7.12 14.68
CA VAL A 51 -15.46 5.71 14.27
C VAL A 51 -15.58 5.58 12.75
N THR A 52 -16.56 6.25 12.15
CA THR A 52 -16.77 6.18 10.70
C THR A 52 -15.76 7.00 9.93
N ALA A 53 -15.33 8.15 10.48
CA ALA A 53 -14.34 9.01 9.85
C ALA A 53 -12.95 8.35 9.76
N PHE A 54 -12.50 7.66 10.80
CA PHE A 54 -11.19 6.99 10.83
C PHE A 54 -11.18 5.60 10.17
N ALA A 55 -12.34 4.97 9.96
CA ALA A 55 -12.42 3.62 9.43
C ALA A 55 -11.60 3.41 8.14
N PRO A 56 -11.67 4.29 7.10
CA PRO A 56 -10.89 4.11 5.88
C PRO A 56 -9.37 4.07 6.12
N SER A 57 -8.85 4.96 6.96
CA SER A 57 -7.42 5.02 7.28
C SER A 57 -6.95 3.76 8.01
N VAL A 58 -7.74 3.26 8.97
CA VAL A 58 -7.44 2.02 9.71
C VAL A 58 -7.51 0.79 8.80
N ILE A 59 -8.52 0.71 7.93
CA ILE A 59 -8.66 -0.39 6.97
C ILE A 59 -7.43 -0.43 6.05
N VAL A 60 -7.03 0.71 5.48
CA VAL A 60 -5.86 0.76 4.59
C VAL A 60 -4.56 0.44 5.33
N PHE A 61 -4.39 0.91 6.58
CA PHE A 61 -3.23 0.59 7.42
C PHE A 61 -3.01 -0.93 7.55
N LEU A 62 -4.09 -1.69 7.74
CA LEU A 62 -4.07 -3.15 7.85
C LEU A 62 -4.01 -3.85 6.47
N ALA A 63 -4.62 -3.27 5.45
CA ALA A 63 -4.67 -3.86 4.11
C ALA A 63 -3.30 -3.83 3.40
N ILE A 64 -2.50 -2.78 3.59
CA ILE A 64 -1.16 -2.66 2.97
C ILE A 64 -0.25 -3.87 3.25
N PRO A 65 0.03 -4.25 4.52
CA PRO A 65 0.90 -5.40 4.80
C PRO A 65 0.33 -6.70 4.26
N PHE A 66 -1.01 -6.86 4.25
CA PHE A 66 -1.67 -8.02 3.67
C PHE A 66 -1.43 -8.12 2.15
N VAL A 67 -1.56 -7.01 1.43
CA VAL A 67 -1.28 -6.94 -0.02
C VAL A 67 0.18 -7.26 -0.31
N LEU A 68 1.13 -6.66 0.43
CA LEU A 68 2.56 -6.91 0.25
C LEU A 68 2.94 -8.38 0.54
N PHE A 69 2.35 -8.97 1.58
CA PHE A 69 2.54 -10.38 1.89
C PHE A 69 2.01 -11.29 0.78
N ARG A 70 0.79 -11.02 0.28
CA ARG A 70 0.18 -11.81 -0.79
C ARG A 70 0.97 -11.72 -2.08
N THR A 71 1.42 -10.52 -2.47
CA THR A 71 2.20 -10.31 -3.70
C THR A 71 3.60 -10.91 -3.59
N ARG A 72 4.21 -10.91 -2.40
CA ARG A 72 5.46 -11.64 -2.14
C ARG A 72 5.32 -13.15 -2.33
N LYS A 73 4.21 -13.74 -1.88
CA LYS A 73 3.91 -15.17 -2.11
C LYS A 73 3.74 -15.46 -3.61
N MET A 74 3.05 -14.59 -4.34
CA MET A 74 2.89 -14.72 -5.80
C MET A 74 4.21 -14.59 -6.55
N PHE A 75 5.07 -13.66 -6.14
CA PHE A 75 6.39 -13.45 -6.73
C PHE A 75 7.27 -14.69 -6.60
N ARG A 76 7.33 -15.28 -5.40
CA ARG A 76 8.08 -16.53 -5.14
C ARG A 76 7.53 -17.74 -5.89
N ALA A 77 6.26 -17.72 -6.29
CA ALA A 77 5.64 -18.76 -7.12
C ALA A 77 5.97 -18.62 -8.62
N GLY A 78 6.87 -17.71 -9.00
CA GLY A 78 7.28 -17.47 -10.39
C GLY A 78 6.35 -16.54 -11.18
N ARG A 79 5.22 -16.12 -10.61
CA ARG A 79 4.26 -15.18 -11.22
C ARG A 79 4.67 -13.72 -10.97
N MET A 80 5.90 -13.37 -11.36
CA MET A 80 6.55 -12.09 -11.00
C MET A 80 5.80 -10.87 -11.56
N MET A 81 5.47 -10.87 -12.85
CA MET A 81 4.77 -9.76 -13.51
C MET A 81 3.39 -9.51 -12.89
N GLU A 82 2.64 -10.57 -12.65
CA GLU A 82 1.32 -10.47 -12.02
C GLU A 82 1.41 -10.00 -10.57
N ALA A 83 2.42 -10.45 -9.82
CA ALA A 83 2.65 -9.99 -8.46
C ALA A 83 2.89 -8.47 -8.40
N ILE A 84 3.70 -7.94 -9.31
CA ILE A 84 3.96 -6.49 -9.42
C ILE A 84 2.69 -5.75 -9.82
N LEU A 85 1.98 -6.24 -10.83
CA LEU A 85 0.78 -5.59 -11.36
C LEU A 85 -0.33 -5.52 -10.30
N TRP A 86 -0.60 -6.62 -9.60
CA TRP A 86 -1.57 -6.65 -8.50
C TRP A 86 -1.15 -5.78 -7.32
N MET A 87 0.14 -5.74 -7.00
CA MET A 87 0.66 -4.87 -5.94
C MET A 87 0.39 -3.41 -6.28
N MET A 88 0.81 -2.97 -7.47
CA MET A 88 0.68 -1.57 -7.89
C MET A 88 -0.78 -1.16 -8.05
N ALA A 89 -1.63 -2.02 -8.60
CA ALA A 89 -3.06 -1.74 -8.77
C ALA A 89 -3.76 -1.53 -7.41
N LEU A 90 -3.56 -2.46 -6.47
CA LEU A 90 -4.21 -2.38 -5.15
C LEU A 90 -3.69 -1.20 -4.32
N LEU A 91 -2.37 -0.93 -4.33
CA LEU A 91 -1.81 0.23 -3.62
C LEU A 91 -2.33 1.55 -4.21
N SER A 92 -2.48 1.63 -5.53
CA SER A 92 -3.07 2.80 -6.19
C SER A 92 -4.53 3.01 -5.79
N ILE A 93 -5.32 1.94 -5.70
CA ILE A 93 -6.72 1.99 -5.24
C ILE A 93 -6.79 2.53 -3.81
N PHE A 94 -5.92 2.07 -2.91
CA PHE A 94 -5.87 2.58 -1.53
C PHE A 94 -5.51 4.06 -1.48
N LEU A 95 -4.53 4.48 -2.27
CA LEU A 95 -4.11 5.88 -2.35
C LEU A 95 -5.26 6.78 -2.81
N VAL A 96 -5.89 6.45 -3.93
CA VAL A 96 -7.01 7.24 -4.48
C VAL A 96 -8.21 7.21 -3.53
N GLY A 97 -8.51 6.06 -2.94
CA GLY A 97 -9.58 5.91 -1.95
C GLY A 97 -9.40 6.81 -0.73
N LEU A 98 -8.19 6.86 -0.17
CA LEU A 98 -7.88 7.74 0.96
C LEU A 98 -7.95 9.22 0.57
N LEU A 99 -7.43 9.59 -0.61
CA LEU A 99 -7.48 10.98 -1.06
C LEU A 99 -8.92 11.46 -1.29
N MET A 100 -9.77 10.63 -1.91
CA MET A 100 -11.19 10.95 -2.08
C MET A 100 -11.90 11.08 -0.73
N HIS A 101 -11.65 10.16 0.20
CA HIS A 101 -12.22 10.22 1.55
C HIS A 101 -11.83 11.51 2.27
N VAL A 102 -10.54 11.80 2.35
CA VAL A 102 -10.01 13.00 2.99
C VAL A 102 -10.55 14.27 2.33
N SER A 103 -10.59 14.31 1.00
CA SER A 103 -11.17 15.44 0.26
C SER A 103 -12.63 15.67 0.65
N ASN A 104 -13.44 14.62 0.69
CA ASN A 104 -14.86 14.72 1.02
C ASN A 104 -15.09 15.21 2.46
N ILE A 105 -14.37 14.67 3.44
CA ILE A 105 -14.54 15.08 4.86
C ILE A 105 -13.93 16.46 5.17
N SER A 106 -13.10 17.00 4.28
CA SER A 106 -12.50 18.32 4.43
C SER A 106 -13.31 19.46 3.81
N GLN A 107 -14.27 19.12 2.92
CA GLN A 107 -15.13 20.08 2.22
C GLN A 107 -16.54 20.21 2.83
N ILE A 108 -16.96 19.23 3.62
CA ILE A 108 -18.06 19.39 4.59
C ILE A 108 -17.68 20.51 5.56
#